data_AF-A0A968MJM2-F1
#
_entry.id   AF-A0A968MJM2-F1
#
_cell.length_a   1.000
_cell.length_b   1.000
_cell.length_c   1.000
_cell.angle_alpha   90.00
_cell.angle_beta   90.00
_cell.angle_gamma   90.00
#
_symmetry.space_group_name_H-M   'P 1'
#
loop_
_entity.id
_entity.type
_entity.pdbx_description
1 polymer ?
#
loop_
_entity_poly.entity_id
_entity_poly.type
_entity_poly.pdbx_seq_one_letter_code
_entity_poly.pdbx_strand_id
1 'polypeptide(L)'
;MLGRLTKLLFIITLFPEVLNGQCALITDNYSGQSPNSVCAPVNLVMDVRYKFILPVDPSKVEILYVWNDGTPATTRVPAISQGDTVFVQSQSHVYLPSSQCSYTAEAYVIYDGDVCTSSSRQEQTFSAWARDNENGGVIITEPVVAQFCEGEDIVNVTFDDNSTFNCNINVEPDKPNRLTRWVQFIYGTYSIGGDRIPNITVRDPLGNIYPMTDASGNSTGTVSGPIIEIPIPADGPNQTSWSISARPEE
;
A
#
# COMPACT_ATOMS: atom_id res chain seq x y z
N MET A 1 70.98 -12.12 -60.31
CA MET A 1 69.74 -11.56 -59.72
C MET A 1 69.33 -12.47 -58.56
N LEU A 2 69.65 -12.08 -57.32
CA LEU A 2 69.26 -12.79 -56.10
C LEU A 2 67.97 -12.15 -55.56
N GLY A 3 66.84 -12.85 -55.64
CA GLY A 3 65.57 -12.39 -55.06
C GLY A 3 65.49 -12.76 -53.58
N ARG A 4 65.49 -11.75 -52.69
CA ARG A 4 65.20 -11.92 -51.26
C ARG A 4 63.69 -12.08 -51.06
N LEU A 5 63.28 -13.23 -50.52
CA LEU A 5 61.91 -13.47 -50.07
C LEU A 5 61.77 -13.00 -48.62
N THR A 6 61.06 -11.90 -48.41
CA THR A 6 60.75 -11.35 -47.08
C THR A 6 59.57 -12.11 -46.49
N LYS A 7 59.79 -12.93 -45.46
CA LYS A 7 58.71 -13.59 -44.72
C LYS A 7 58.03 -12.57 -43.80
N LEU A 8 56.76 -12.28 -44.08
CA LEU A 8 55.90 -11.47 -43.22
C LEU A 8 55.44 -12.33 -42.04
N LEU A 9 55.80 -11.93 -40.81
CA LEU A 9 55.37 -12.57 -39.57
C LEU A 9 54.03 -11.95 -39.15
N PHE A 10 52.94 -12.71 -39.25
CA PHE A 10 51.61 -12.29 -38.81
C PHE A 10 51.51 -12.54 -37.29
N ILE A 11 51.56 -11.47 -36.49
CA ILE A 11 51.28 -11.52 -35.06
C ILE A 11 49.76 -11.49 -34.89
N ILE A 12 49.17 -12.64 -34.53
CA ILE A 12 47.76 -12.74 -34.16
C ILE A 12 47.61 -12.20 -32.74
N THR A 13 47.11 -10.98 -32.62
CA THR A 13 46.65 -10.42 -31.34
C THR A 13 45.31 -11.06 -30.98
N LEU A 14 45.34 -12.03 -30.07
CA LEU A 14 44.16 -12.54 -29.38
C LEU A 14 43.64 -11.44 -28.46
N PHE A 15 42.61 -10.71 -28.90
CA PHE A 15 41.81 -9.89 -28.02
C PHE A 15 41.00 -10.82 -27.11
N PRO A 16 40.98 -10.61 -25.77
CA PRO A 16 40.08 -11.34 -24.91
C PRO A 16 38.65 -10.94 -25.26
N GLU A 17 37.87 -11.87 -25.84
CA GLU A 17 36.44 -11.70 -25.95
C GLU A 17 35.85 -11.76 -24.54
N VAL A 18 35.28 -10.64 -24.09
CA VAL A 18 34.41 -10.65 -22.91
C VAL A 18 33.16 -11.42 -23.32
N LEU A 19 33.01 -12.63 -22.77
CA LEU A 19 31.89 -13.53 -23.02
C LEU A 19 30.59 -12.96 -22.40
N ASN A 20 30.05 -11.93 -23.03
CA ASN A 20 28.74 -11.34 -22.77
C ASN A 20 27.65 -12.26 -23.33
N GLY A 21 27.39 -13.36 -22.64
CA GLY A 21 26.38 -14.34 -23.04
C GLY A 21 25.86 -15.23 -21.91
N GLN A 22 26.39 -15.08 -20.70
CA GLN A 22 26.04 -15.95 -19.58
C GLN A 22 24.62 -15.73 -19.07
N CYS A 23 24.05 -14.54 -19.30
CA CYS A 23 22.62 -14.29 -19.11
C CYS A 23 21.73 -15.16 -20.01
N ALA A 24 22.18 -15.55 -21.20
CA ALA A 24 21.42 -16.44 -22.10
C ALA A 24 21.37 -17.89 -21.60
N LEU A 25 22.17 -18.23 -20.58
CA LEU A 25 22.19 -19.56 -19.98
C LEU A 25 21.09 -19.75 -18.93
N ILE A 26 20.40 -18.68 -18.50
CA ILE A 26 19.27 -18.78 -17.57
C ILE A 26 18.09 -19.43 -18.31
N THR A 27 17.56 -20.52 -17.75
CA THR A 27 16.54 -21.36 -18.42
C THR A 27 15.26 -21.54 -17.64
N ASP A 28 15.33 -21.41 -16.31
CA ASP A 28 14.20 -21.58 -15.42
C ASP A 28 14.36 -20.59 -14.27
N ASN A 29 13.26 -19.95 -13.91
CA ASN A 29 13.18 -18.94 -12.87
C ASN A 29 11.89 -19.10 -12.08
N TYR A 30 11.99 -18.93 -10.77
CA TYR A 30 10.86 -19.00 -9.85
C TYR A 30 11.00 -17.90 -8.80
N SER A 31 9.88 -17.30 -8.42
CA SER A 31 9.80 -16.35 -7.32
C SER A 31 8.52 -16.57 -6.53
N GLY A 32 8.63 -16.29 -5.24
CA GLY A 32 7.51 -16.25 -4.31
C GLY A 32 7.42 -14.90 -3.64
N GLN A 33 6.24 -14.64 -3.08
CA GLN A 33 5.98 -13.50 -2.23
C GLN A 33 5.33 -13.93 -0.93
N SER A 34 5.77 -13.31 0.17
CA SER A 34 5.22 -13.51 1.50
C SER A 34 5.11 -12.16 2.21
N PRO A 35 4.08 -11.35 1.89
CA PRO A 35 3.76 -10.16 2.66
C PRO A 35 3.23 -10.54 4.04
N ASN A 36 3.65 -9.84 5.09
CA ASN A 36 3.17 -10.07 6.46
C ASN A 36 1.73 -9.60 6.72
N SER A 37 1.20 -8.75 5.84
CA SER A 37 -0.09 -8.08 5.93
C SER A 37 -0.52 -7.60 4.55
N VAL A 38 -1.80 -7.27 4.38
CA VAL A 38 -2.34 -6.57 3.20
C VAL A 38 -2.47 -5.06 3.43
N CYS A 39 -2.32 -4.60 4.68
CA CYS A 39 -2.38 -3.19 5.05
C CYS A 39 -0.98 -2.66 5.40
N ALA A 40 -0.66 -1.46 4.93
CA ALA A 40 0.61 -0.79 5.14
C ALA A 40 0.80 -0.37 6.63
N PRO A 41 2.03 -0.38 7.16
CA PRO A 41 3.27 -0.83 6.51
C PRO A 41 3.30 -2.35 6.25
N VAL A 42 3.65 -2.75 5.03
CA VAL A 42 3.79 -4.16 4.64
C VAL A 42 5.26 -4.51 4.57
N ASN A 43 5.68 -5.54 5.30
CA ASN A 43 6.98 -6.16 5.11
C ASN A 43 6.82 -7.31 4.10
N LEU A 44 7.30 -7.10 2.88
CA LEU A 44 7.34 -8.12 1.84
C LEU A 44 8.61 -8.93 2.00
N VAL A 45 8.50 -10.26 2.04
CA VAL A 45 9.61 -11.16 1.74
C VAL A 45 9.44 -11.67 0.31
N MET A 46 10.44 -11.45 -0.54
CA MET A 46 10.51 -12.01 -1.89
C MET A 46 11.61 -13.07 -1.92
N ASP A 47 11.25 -14.30 -2.26
CA ASP A 47 12.19 -15.38 -2.54
C ASP A 47 12.33 -15.59 -4.04
N VAL A 48 13.54 -15.93 -4.48
CA VAL A 48 13.85 -16.18 -5.88
C VAL A 48 14.73 -17.39 -6.04
N ARG A 49 14.58 -18.05 -7.19
CA ARG A 49 15.40 -19.15 -7.67
C ARG A 49 15.67 -18.95 -9.15
N TYR A 50 16.92 -19.12 -9.55
CA TYR A 50 17.37 -19.09 -10.94
C TYR A 50 18.16 -20.34 -11.26
N LYS A 51 17.94 -20.89 -12.45
CA LYS A 51 18.66 -22.05 -12.97
C LYS A 51 19.36 -21.74 -14.28
N PHE A 52 20.64 -22.04 -14.32
CA PHE A 52 21.49 -21.99 -15.51
C PHE A 52 21.52 -23.37 -16.19
N ILE A 53 21.58 -23.39 -17.51
CA ILE A 53 21.68 -24.64 -18.31
C ILE A 53 23.05 -25.30 -18.21
N LEU A 54 24.09 -24.50 -17.96
CA LEU A 54 25.46 -24.95 -17.75
C LEU A 54 25.97 -24.42 -16.40
N PRO A 55 26.93 -25.12 -15.77
CA PRO A 55 27.63 -24.61 -14.60
C PRO A 55 28.22 -23.22 -14.84
N VAL A 56 28.06 -22.33 -13.87
CA VAL A 56 28.68 -20.99 -13.86
C VAL A 56 29.45 -20.80 -12.56
N ASP A 57 30.38 -19.83 -12.52
CA ASP A 57 31.13 -19.52 -11.30
C ASP A 57 30.18 -18.92 -10.25
N PRO A 58 29.93 -19.60 -9.11
CA PRO A 58 29.01 -19.11 -8.10
C PRO A 58 29.40 -17.77 -7.50
N SER A 59 30.70 -17.44 -7.48
CA SER A 59 31.20 -16.17 -6.92
C SER A 59 30.84 -14.95 -7.75
N LYS A 60 30.40 -15.17 -9.01
CA LYS A 60 29.98 -14.13 -9.94
C LYS A 60 28.48 -13.89 -9.98
N VAL A 61 27.69 -14.70 -9.26
CA VAL A 61 26.23 -14.63 -9.28
C VAL A 61 25.73 -13.82 -8.08
N GLU A 62 25.03 -12.74 -8.39
CA GLU A 62 24.34 -11.90 -7.41
C GLU A 62 22.87 -11.74 -7.82
N ILE A 63 22.03 -11.42 -6.84
CA ILE A 63 20.63 -11.10 -7.06
C ILE A 63 20.42 -9.61 -6.76
N LEU A 64 19.80 -8.91 -7.70
CA LEU A 64 19.33 -7.54 -7.56
C LEU A 64 17.81 -7.57 -7.34
N TYR A 65 17.36 -7.00 -6.23
CA TYR A 65 15.96 -6.70 -5.98
C TYR A 65 15.70 -5.23 -6.26
N VAL A 66 14.62 -4.95 -6.96
CA VAL A 66 14.13 -3.60 -7.25
C VAL A 66 12.74 -3.49 -6.61
N TRP A 67 12.61 -2.64 -5.60
CA TRP A 67 11.43 -2.67 -4.74
C TRP A 67 10.24 -1.86 -5.29
N ASN A 68 10.48 -0.91 -6.19
CA ASN A 68 9.43 -0.10 -6.85
C ASN A 68 8.42 0.52 -5.87
N ASP A 69 8.87 0.92 -4.68
CA ASP A 69 8.03 1.51 -3.63
C ASP A 69 7.82 3.04 -3.79
N GLY A 70 8.16 3.59 -4.95
CA GLY A 70 8.21 5.03 -5.21
C GLY A 70 9.56 5.68 -4.88
N THR A 71 10.52 4.92 -4.37
CA THR A 71 11.91 5.35 -4.13
C THR A 71 12.89 4.61 -5.05
N PRO A 72 14.15 5.06 -5.20
CA PRO A 72 15.18 4.30 -5.93
C PRO A 72 15.76 3.13 -5.12
N ALA A 73 15.02 2.58 -4.14
CA ALA A 73 15.50 1.51 -3.28
C ALA A 73 15.74 0.21 -4.09
N THR A 74 16.95 -0.32 -3.92
CA THR A 74 17.35 -1.61 -4.47
C THR A 74 18.20 -2.36 -3.45
N THR A 75 18.19 -3.68 -3.53
CA THR A 75 19.02 -4.55 -2.69
C THR A 75 19.80 -5.49 -3.56
N ARG A 76 21.13 -5.41 -3.52
CA ARG A 76 22.04 -6.32 -4.21
C ARG A 76 22.72 -7.23 -3.21
N VAL A 77 22.64 -8.53 -3.42
CA VAL A 77 23.21 -9.54 -2.51
C VAL A 77 23.82 -10.69 -3.30
N PRO A 78 24.90 -11.33 -2.81
CA PRO A 78 25.38 -12.59 -3.38
C PRO A 78 24.29 -13.65 -3.39
N ALA A 79 24.24 -14.45 -4.46
CA ALA A 79 23.31 -15.55 -4.53
C ALA A 79 23.79 -16.75 -3.70
N ILE A 80 22.85 -17.51 -3.14
CA ILE A 80 23.16 -18.75 -2.43
C ILE A 80 23.12 -19.89 -3.44
N SER A 81 24.28 -20.49 -3.72
CA SER A 81 24.37 -21.65 -4.61
C SER A 81 23.83 -22.91 -3.94
N GLN A 82 23.03 -23.68 -4.68
CA GLN A 82 22.59 -25.05 -4.35
C GLN A 82 23.25 -26.06 -5.31
N GLY A 83 24.52 -25.83 -5.62
CA GLY A 83 25.27 -26.46 -6.69
C GLY A 83 25.54 -25.50 -7.85
N ASP A 84 26.21 -25.97 -8.89
CA ASP A 84 26.86 -25.08 -9.86
C ASP A 84 25.89 -24.45 -10.88
N THR A 85 24.61 -24.82 -10.84
CA THR A 85 23.59 -24.39 -11.79
C THR A 85 22.36 -23.75 -11.16
N VAL A 86 22.16 -23.85 -9.83
CA VAL A 86 20.96 -23.36 -9.16
C VAL A 86 21.34 -22.38 -8.08
N PHE A 87 20.70 -21.21 -8.12
CA PHE A 87 20.98 -20.08 -7.25
C PHE A 87 19.68 -19.56 -6.65
N VAL A 88 19.68 -19.38 -5.34
CA VAL A 88 18.51 -18.92 -4.58
C VAL A 88 18.86 -17.71 -3.72
N GLN A 89 17.86 -16.92 -3.39
CA GLN A 89 17.99 -15.86 -2.40
C GLN A 89 16.60 -15.49 -1.86
N SER A 90 16.57 -14.89 -0.67
CA SER A 90 15.39 -14.27 -0.11
C SER A 90 15.76 -12.93 0.52
N GLN A 91 15.02 -11.88 0.21
CA GLN A 91 15.21 -10.56 0.81
C GLN A 91 13.87 -9.97 1.23
N SER A 92 13.93 -9.06 2.20
CA SER A 92 12.75 -8.37 2.73
C SER A 92 12.84 -6.87 2.55
N HIS A 93 11.70 -6.23 2.29
CA HIS A 93 11.58 -4.78 2.21
C HIS A 93 10.27 -4.29 2.82
N VAL A 94 10.33 -3.12 3.47
CA VAL A 94 9.18 -2.51 4.13
C VAL A 94 8.59 -1.43 3.24
N TYR A 95 7.34 -1.65 2.83
CA TYR A 95 6.52 -0.71 2.08
C TYR A 95 5.71 0.12 3.06
N LEU A 96 6.03 1.41 3.17
CA LEU A 96 5.32 2.36 4.02
C LEU A 96 3.97 2.77 3.39
N PRO A 97 3.02 3.32 4.17
CA PRO A 97 1.79 3.88 3.62
C PRO A 97 2.10 4.94 2.56
N SER A 98 1.53 4.79 1.38
CA SER A 98 1.58 5.74 0.27
C SER A 98 0.30 5.62 -0.54
N SER A 99 0.02 6.57 -1.45
CA SER A 99 -1.18 6.59 -2.29
C SER A 99 -1.41 5.37 -3.19
N GLN A 100 -0.45 4.45 -3.31
CA GLN A 100 -0.58 3.22 -4.09
C GLN A 100 -1.33 2.13 -3.32
N CYS A 101 -2.19 1.36 -4.00
CA CYS A 101 -2.94 0.25 -3.40
C CYS A 101 -2.21 -1.09 -3.48
N SER A 102 -1.36 -1.23 -4.48
CA SER A 102 -0.56 -2.41 -4.75
C SER A 102 0.83 -1.99 -5.25
N TYR A 103 1.80 -2.88 -5.09
CA TYR A 103 3.17 -2.70 -5.55
C TYR A 103 3.65 -3.94 -6.28
N THR A 104 4.57 -3.76 -7.22
CA THR A 104 5.24 -4.85 -7.93
C THR A 104 6.73 -4.81 -7.61
N ALA A 105 7.19 -5.74 -6.78
CA ALA A 105 8.62 -5.95 -6.54
C ALA A 105 9.21 -6.78 -7.68
N GLU A 106 10.46 -6.50 -8.03
CA GLU A 106 11.17 -7.22 -9.08
C GLU A 106 12.49 -7.78 -8.59
N ALA A 107 12.94 -8.85 -9.25
CA ALA A 107 14.28 -9.38 -9.06
C ALA A 107 14.95 -9.74 -10.38
N TYR A 108 16.27 -9.65 -10.38
CA TYR A 108 17.15 -9.95 -11.50
C TYR A 108 18.40 -10.66 -11.03
N VAL A 109 19.01 -11.45 -11.91
CA VAL A 109 20.37 -11.93 -11.76
C VAL A 109 21.34 -10.85 -12.24
N ILE A 110 22.39 -10.63 -11.47
CA ILE A 110 23.63 -9.99 -11.91
C ILE A 110 24.67 -11.10 -12.08
N TYR A 111 25.32 -11.12 -13.24
CA TYR A 111 26.41 -12.04 -13.50
C TYR A 111 27.67 -11.28 -13.92
N ASP A 112 28.76 -11.45 -13.16
CA ASP A 112 30.06 -10.79 -13.42
C ASP A 112 29.95 -9.25 -13.54
N GLY A 113 28.98 -8.66 -12.84
CA GLY A 113 28.70 -7.23 -12.86
C GLY A 113 27.59 -6.78 -13.82
N ASP A 114 27.16 -7.63 -14.75
CA ASP A 114 26.11 -7.29 -15.73
C ASP A 114 24.72 -7.77 -15.28
N VAL A 115 23.72 -6.90 -15.40
CA VAL A 115 22.32 -7.23 -15.05
C VAL A 115 21.67 -8.00 -16.21
N CYS A 116 21.17 -9.21 -15.95
CA CYS A 116 20.51 -10.06 -16.93
C CYS A 116 19.03 -9.68 -17.12
N THR A 117 18.75 -8.45 -17.60
CA THR A 117 17.40 -7.86 -17.61
C THR A 117 16.35 -8.66 -18.40
N SER A 118 16.72 -9.27 -19.53
CA SER A 118 15.76 -9.97 -20.41
C SER A 118 15.49 -11.42 -20.00
N SER A 119 16.46 -12.11 -19.40
CA SER A 119 16.37 -13.54 -19.11
C SER A 119 16.11 -13.87 -17.64
N SER A 120 16.26 -12.89 -16.73
CA SER A 120 16.15 -13.11 -15.29
C SER A 120 15.06 -12.29 -14.61
N ARG A 121 14.28 -11.49 -15.33
CA ARG A 121 13.24 -10.67 -14.70
C ARG A 121 12.18 -11.55 -14.03
N GLN A 122 11.94 -11.29 -12.76
CA GLN A 122 10.88 -11.90 -11.97
C GLN A 122 10.10 -10.81 -11.26
N GLU A 123 8.78 -10.97 -11.13
CA GLU A 123 7.89 -9.95 -10.57
C GLU A 123 6.93 -10.56 -9.57
N GLN A 124 6.62 -9.80 -8.51
CA GLN A 124 5.65 -10.18 -7.49
C GLN A 124 4.79 -8.97 -7.11
N THR A 125 3.48 -9.10 -7.32
CA THR A 125 2.50 -8.04 -7.03
C THR A 125 1.65 -8.37 -5.81
N PHE A 126 1.63 -7.44 -4.86
CA PHE A 126 0.94 -7.58 -3.57
C PHE A 126 0.25 -6.27 -3.17
N SER A 127 -0.74 -6.39 -2.30
CA SER A 127 -1.50 -5.26 -1.75
C SER A 127 -0.77 -4.64 -0.57
N ALA A 128 -0.86 -3.33 -0.44
CA ALA A 128 -0.36 -2.57 0.71
C ALA A 128 -1.29 -1.38 0.98
N TRP A 129 -2.53 -1.68 1.38
CA TRP A 129 -3.57 -0.69 1.59
C TRP A 129 -3.26 0.19 2.80
N ALA A 130 -3.34 1.51 2.67
CA ALA A 130 -3.12 2.45 3.78
C ALA A 130 -4.34 2.51 4.73
N ARG A 131 -4.45 3.58 5.54
CA ARG A 131 -5.66 3.81 6.35
C ARG A 131 -6.86 4.17 5.50
N ASP A 132 -8.06 4.08 6.08
CA ASP A 132 -9.33 4.36 5.40
C ASP A 132 -9.48 5.80 4.91
N ASN A 133 -8.74 6.74 5.51
CA ASN A 133 -8.66 8.15 5.10
C ASN A 133 -7.39 8.49 4.29
N GLU A 134 -6.72 7.47 3.75
CA GLU A 134 -5.54 7.59 2.89
C GLU A 134 -5.82 6.87 1.55
N ASN A 135 -4.92 6.94 0.55
CA ASN A 135 -5.04 6.21 -0.73
C ASN A 135 -6.36 6.39 -1.47
N GLY A 136 -6.79 7.66 -1.58
CA GLY A 136 -8.06 8.01 -2.20
C GLY A 136 -9.28 7.79 -1.30
N GLY A 137 -9.07 7.31 -0.07
CA GLY A 137 -10.09 7.26 0.96
C GLY A 137 -10.31 8.62 1.61
N VAL A 138 -11.56 8.92 1.94
CA VAL A 138 -12.00 10.15 2.58
C VAL A 138 -13.02 9.77 3.63
N ILE A 139 -12.79 10.12 4.90
CA ILE A 139 -13.78 9.92 5.96
C ILE A 139 -14.57 11.22 6.10
N ILE A 140 -15.86 11.17 5.81
CA ILE A 140 -16.71 12.36 5.76
C ILE A 140 -18.18 12.01 6.03
N THR A 141 -18.95 13.01 6.45
CA THR A 141 -20.40 12.91 6.61
C THR A 141 -21.12 13.75 5.56
N GLU A 142 -22.37 13.42 5.27
CA GLU A 142 -23.30 14.26 4.51
C GLU A 142 -24.51 14.64 5.38
N PRO A 143 -24.80 15.95 5.58
CA PRO A 143 -23.97 17.08 5.17
C PRO A 143 -22.66 17.16 5.96
N VAL A 144 -21.64 17.83 5.43
CA VAL A 144 -20.40 18.10 6.20
C VAL A 144 -20.69 19.10 7.33
N VAL A 145 -21.55 20.08 7.05
CA VAL A 145 -22.00 21.11 8.00
C VAL A 145 -23.48 21.34 7.78
N ALA A 146 -24.27 21.24 8.84
CA ALA A 146 -25.65 21.69 8.87
C ALA A 146 -25.73 23.06 9.54
N GLN A 147 -26.34 24.05 8.88
CA GLN A 147 -26.44 25.43 9.36
C GLN A 147 -27.88 25.72 9.77
N PHE A 148 -28.03 26.47 10.87
CA PHE A 148 -29.31 26.85 11.45
C PHE A 148 -29.28 28.33 11.83
N CYS A 149 -30.43 28.99 11.76
CA CYS A 149 -30.56 30.37 12.25
C CYS A 149 -30.63 30.37 13.78
N GLU A 150 -30.06 31.40 14.39
CA GLU A 150 -30.19 31.62 15.82
C GLU A 150 -31.67 31.81 16.20
N GLY A 151 -32.11 31.13 17.26
CA GLY A 151 -33.49 31.17 17.73
C GLY A 151 -34.46 30.23 17.01
N GLU A 152 -34.01 29.47 16.00
CA GLU A 152 -34.83 28.44 15.36
C GLU A 152 -34.66 27.07 16.04
N ASP A 153 -35.73 26.28 16.02
CA ASP A 153 -35.69 24.89 16.43
C ASP A 153 -34.83 24.05 15.47
N ILE A 154 -33.95 23.24 16.05
CA ILE A 154 -33.21 22.20 15.33
C ILE A 154 -33.89 20.88 15.64
N VAL A 155 -34.47 20.23 14.62
CA VAL A 155 -35.30 19.04 14.79
C VAL A 155 -34.76 17.87 14.01
N ASN A 156 -34.40 16.80 14.72
CA ASN A 156 -34.02 15.49 14.21
C ASN A 156 -33.01 15.50 13.04
N VAL A 157 -32.00 16.34 13.11
CA VAL A 157 -30.94 16.42 12.10
C VAL A 157 -30.07 15.18 12.18
N THR A 158 -29.77 14.58 11.04
CA THR A 158 -28.87 13.42 10.95
C THR A 158 -27.74 13.70 9.97
N PHE A 159 -26.68 12.91 10.13
CA PHE A 159 -25.51 12.91 9.27
C PHE A 159 -25.34 11.50 8.73
N ASP A 160 -25.36 11.36 7.41
CA ASP A 160 -25.06 10.09 6.77
C ASP A 160 -23.54 9.94 6.68
N ASP A 161 -23.05 8.73 6.88
CA ASP A 161 -21.69 8.39 6.52
C ASP A 161 -21.58 8.47 5.00
N ASN A 162 -20.73 9.36 4.50
CA ASN A 162 -20.48 9.56 3.08
C ASN A 162 -18.99 9.30 2.78
N SER A 163 -18.35 8.49 3.61
CA SER A 163 -16.95 8.14 3.47
C SER A 163 -16.69 7.37 2.16
N THR A 164 -15.60 7.70 1.48
CA THR A 164 -15.06 6.85 0.41
C THR A 164 -13.97 5.98 1.01
N PHE A 165 -14.09 4.66 0.92
CA PHE A 165 -13.04 3.77 1.43
C PHE A 165 -11.85 3.69 0.48
N ASN A 166 -10.66 3.60 1.08
CA ASN A 166 -9.40 3.49 0.36
C ASN A 166 -9.34 2.24 -0.52
N CYS A 167 -8.62 2.33 -1.64
CA CYS A 167 -8.38 1.19 -2.54
C CYS A 167 -9.66 0.42 -2.92
N ASN A 168 -10.77 1.15 -3.14
CA ASN A 168 -12.03 0.57 -3.56
C ASN A 168 -11.96 0.01 -4.99
N ILE A 169 -13.03 -0.69 -5.41
CA ILE A 169 -13.10 -1.36 -6.71
C ILE A 169 -12.88 -0.44 -7.93
N ASN A 170 -13.16 0.87 -7.81
CA ASN A 170 -12.93 1.83 -8.89
C ASN A 170 -11.46 2.28 -8.97
N VAL A 171 -10.70 2.12 -7.89
CA VAL A 171 -9.27 2.49 -7.80
C VAL A 171 -8.37 1.28 -8.06
N GLU A 172 -8.70 0.12 -7.47
CA GLU A 172 -7.95 -1.13 -7.60
C GLU A 172 -8.90 -2.27 -8.00
N PRO A 173 -9.15 -2.48 -9.32
CA PRO A 173 -10.13 -3.46 -9.78
C PRO A 173 -9.76 -4.92 -9.53
N ASP A 174 -8.45 -5.25 -9.43
CA ASP A 174 -7.98 -6.63 -9.26
C ASP A 174 -8.04 -7.08 -7.80
N LYS A 175 -7.48 -6.27 -6.89
CA LYS A 175 -7.41 -6.56 -5.44
C LYS A 175 -7.89 -5.38 -4.58
N PRO A 176 -9.17 -5.01 -4.66
CA PRO A 176 -9.72 -3.91 -3.87
C PRO A 176 -9.76 -4.24 -2.38
N ASN A 177 -9.61 -3.22 -1.54
CA ASN A 177 -9.77 -3.35 -0.09
C ASN A 177 -11.26 -3.39 0.32
N ARG A 178 -11.89 -4.55 0.14
CA ARG A 178 -13.31 -4.78 0.48
C ARG A 178 -13.50 -5.51 1.81
N LEU A 179 -12.45 -5.57 2.64
CA LEU A 179 -12.49 -6.21 3.95
C LEU A 179 -13.50 -5.51 4.86
N THR A 180 -13.99 -6.24 5.85
CA THR A 180 -14.90 -5.71 6.89
C THR A 180 -14.37 -4.40 7.47
N ARG A 181 -15.26 -3.41 7.60
CA ARG A 181 -14.98 -2.12 8.25
C ARG A 181 -15.86 -1.94 9.47
N TRP A 182 -15.48 -1.00 10.31
CA TRP A 182 -16.26 -0.60 11.48
C TRP A 182 -16.42 0.91 11.48
N VAL A 183 -17.66 1.37 11.65
CA VAL A 183 -18.01 2.79 11.68
C VAL A 183 -18.59 3.12 13.05
N GLN A 184 -18.25 4.31 13.54
CA GLN A 184 -18.79 4.85 14.78
C GLN A 184 -18.97 6.36 14.63
N PHE A 185 -20.18 6.84 14.95
CA PHE A 185 -20.42 8.27 15.13
C PHE A 185 -20.11 8.65 16.58
N ILE A 186 -19.28 9.69 16.75
CA ILE A 186 -18.95 10.27 18.05
C ILE A 186 -19.46 11.70 18.07
N TYR A 187 -20.32 12.02 19.03
CA TYR A 187 -20.97 13.32 19.20
C TYR A 187 -20.22 14.16 20.24
N GLY A 188 -20.33 15.49 20.12
CA GLY A 188 -19.75 16.43 21.08
C GLY A 188 -18.21 16.44 21.07
N THR A 189 -17.57 16.04 19.96
CA THR A 189 -16.11 15.91 19.84
C THR A 189 -15.36 17.24 19.91
N TYR A 190 -16.04 18.36 19.63
CA TYR A 190 -15.46 19.68 19.75
C TYR A 190 -15.60 20.21 21.18
N SER A 191 -14.49 20.29 21.92
CA SER A 191 -14.45 20.67 23.34
C SER A 191 -13.83 22.05 23.63
N ILE A 192 -13.33 22.76 22.61
CA ILE A 192 -12.74 24.09 22.76
C ILE A 192 -13.82 25.13 23.09
N GLY A 193 -13.51 26.10 23.96
CA GLY A 193 -14.43 27.17 24.36
C GLY A 193 -14.78 28.12 23.21
N GLY A 194 -16.03 28.58 23.17
CA GLY A 194 -16.60 29.45 22.14
C GLY A 194 -18.13 29.36 22.15
N ASP A 195 -18.81 30.22 21.38
CA ASP A 195 -20.27 30.22 21.28
C ASP A 195 -20.75 28.93 20.59
N ARG A 196 -21.56 28.14 21.30
CA ARG A 196 -22.19 26.93 20.76
C ARG A 196 -23.69 27.08 20.83
N ILE A 197 -24.37 26.31 20.00
CA ILE A 197 -25.82 26.21 20.07
C ILE A 197 -26.19 25.62 21.44
N PRO A 198 -26.99 26.33 22.26
CA PRO A 198 -27.41 25.85 23.55
C PRO A 198 -28.36 24.67 23.40
N ASN A 199 -28.47 23.85 24.45
CA ASN A 199 -29.45 22.77 24.57
C ASN A 199 -29.44 21.73 23.42
N ILE A 200 -28.27 21.48 22.82
CA ILE A 200 -28.13 20.41 21.83
C ILE A 200 -28.27 19.08 22.55
N THR A 201 -29.08 18.20 21.98
CA THR A 201 -29.29 16.83 22.41
C THR A 201 -29.13 15.87 21.25
N VAL A 202 -28.71 14.65 21.58
CA VAL A 202 -28.67 13.52 20.65
C VAL A 202 -29.65 12.47 21.17
N ARG A 203 -30.46 11.90 20.28
CA ARG A 203 -31.41 10.84 20.61
C ARG A 203 -31.06 9.54 19.89
N ASP A 204 -30.88 8.48 20.66
CA ASP A 204 -30.62 7.14 20.10
C ASP A 204 -31.93 6.47 19.59
N PRO A 205 -31.83 5.35 18.85
CA PRO A 205 -33.00 4.61 18.36
C PRO A 205 -33.89 4.01 19.47
N LEU A 206 -33.41 3.92 20.71
CA LEU A 206 -34.17 3.44 21.86
C LEU A 206 -34.93 4.58 22.57
N GLY A 207 -34.72 5.82 22.14
CA GLY A 207 -35.36 7.01 22.68
C GLY A 207 -34.60 7.68 23.83
N ASN A 208 -33.41 7.18 24.20
CA ASN A 208 -32.56 7.82 25.20
C ASN A 208 -32.06 9.16 24.66
N ILE A 209 -32.04 10.18 25.53
CA ILE A 209 -31.61 11.53 25.18
C ILE A 209 -30.32 11.82 25.92
N TYR A 210 -29.32 12.28 25.16
CA TYR A 210 -28.02 12.67 25.68
C TYR A 210 -27.82 14.18 25.44
N PRO A 211 -27.60 14.99 26.48
CA PRO A 211 -27.26 16.40 26.29
C PRO A 211 -25.82 16.51 25.77
N MET A 212 -25.59 17.36 24.77
CA MET A 212 -24.27 17.72 24.22
C MET A 212 -23.82 19.12 24.65
N THR A 213 -24.77 20.04 24.82
CA THR A 213 -24.55 21.37 25.37
C THR A 213 -25.61 21.73 26.41
N ASP A 214 -25.23 22.54 27.40
CA ASP A 214 -26.17 23.13 28.36
C ASP A 214 -26.84 24.41 27.81
N ALA A 215 -27.67 25.06 28.64
CA ALA A 215 -28.38 26.28 28.30
C ALA A 215 -27.47 27.47 27.98
N SER A 216 -26.23 27.47 28.49
CA SER A 216 -25.21 28.47 28.20
C SER A 216 -24.32 28.06 27.03
N GLY A 217 -24.63 26.96 26.34
CA GLY A 217 -23.83 26.43 25.24
C GLY A 217 -22.55 25.69 25.68
N ASN A 218 -22.34 25.44 26.98
CA ASN A 218 -21.15 24.71 27.43
C ASN A 218 -21.25 23.23 27.08
N SER A 219 -20.13 22.62 26.69
CA SER A 219 -20.03 21.17 26.47
C SER A 219 -20.43 20.39 27.72
N THR A 220 -21.28 19.38 27.57
CA THR A 220 -21.60 18.42 28.65
C THR A 220 -20.77 17.14 28.56
N GLY A 221 -20.12 16.89 27.43
CA GLY A 221 -19.23 15.75 27.22
C GLY A 221 -19.35 15.17 25.82
N THR A 222 -18.57 14.12 25.56
CA THR A 222 -18.69 13.33 24.33
C THR A 222 -19.64 12.17 24.54
N VAL A 223 -20.34 11.77 23.49
CA VAL A 223 -21.15 10.55 23.47
C VAL A 223 -20.73 9.70 22.29
N SER A 224 -20.47 8.43 22.55
CA SER A 224 -20.10 7.46 21.53
C SER A 224 -21.31 6.65 21.12
N GLY A 225 -21.64 6.65 19.84
CA GLY A 225 -22.61 5.73 19.27
C GLY A 225 -22.08 4.28 19.27
N PRO A 226 -22.91 3.31 18.83
CA PRO A 226 -22.47 1.94 18.64
C PRO A 226 -21.37 1.87 17.58
N ILE A 227 -20.46 0.92 17.74
CA ILE A 227 -19.55 0.50 16.67
C ILE A 227 -20.34 -0.48 15.81
N ILE A 228 -20.56 -0.11 14.54
CA ILE A 228 -21.34 -0.89 13.59
C ILE A 228 -20.41 -1.49 12.54
N GLU A 229 -20.60 -2.78 12.26
CA GLU A 229 -19.86 -3.49 11.23
C GLU A 229 -20.44 -3.23 9.83
N ILE A 230 -19.58 -2.93 8.87
CA ILE A 230 -19.88 -2.99 7.44
C ILE A 230 -19.27 -4.31 6.91
N PRO A 231 -20.10 -5.31 6.61
CA PRO A 231 -19.62 -6.65 6.25
C PRO A 231 -18.97 -6.65 4.85
N ILE A 232 -18.21 -7.69 4.56
CA ILE A 232 -17.66 -7.92 3.22
C ILE A 232 -18.81 -8.18 2.22
N PRO A 233 -18.84 -7.51 1.06
CA PRO A 233 -17.88 -6.49 0.62
C PRO A 233 -18.20 -5.11 1.19
N ALA A 234 -17.23 -4.50 1.88
CA ALA A 234 -17.35 -3.12 2.36
C ALA A 234 -17.07 -2.14 1.21
N ASP A 235 -18.04 -1.99 0.29
CA ASP A 235 -17.89 -1.16 -0.90
C ASP A 235 -18.21 0.33 -0.69
N GLY A 236 -18.79 0.65 0.46
CA GLY A 236 -19.15 2.02 0.79
C GLY A 236 -19.86 2.12 2.14
N PRO A 237 -20.15 3.35 2.55
CA PRO A 237 -20.81 3.64 3.81
C PRO A 237 -22.29 3.29 3.71
N ASN A 238 -22.88 2.92 4.85
CA ASN A 238 -24.30 2.55 4.93
C ASN A 238 -24.91 2.89 6.30
N GLN A 239 -24.31 3.85 7.01
CA GLN A 239 -24.67 4.22 8.36
C GLN A 239 -25.15 5.67 8.43
N THR A 240 -26.09 5.92 9.33
CA THR A 240 -26.62 7.27 9.61
C THR A 240 -26.47 7.53 11.10
N SER A 241 -26.12 8.78 11.44
CA SER A 241 -26.02 9.21 12.83
C SER A 241 -27.37 9.13 13.54
N TRP A 242 -27.31 9.13 14.86
CA TRP A 242 -28.43 9.45 15.73
C TRP A 242 -28.91 10.87 15.46
N SER A 243 -30.19 11.11 15.74
CA SER A 243 -30.83 12.39 15.49
C SER A 243 -30.36 13.43 16.51
N ILE A 244 -29.96 14.60 16.00
CA ILE A 244 -29.52 15.77 16.77
C ILE A 244 -30.64 16.80 16.79
N SER A 245 -30.89 17.41 17.94
CA SER A 245 -31.93 18.42 18.10
C SER A 245 -31.51 19.48 19.11
N ALA A 246 -32.04 20.68 18.96
CA ALA A 246 -31.90 21.79 19.89
C ALA A 246 -33.22 22.56 19.89
N ARG A 247 -33.63 23.05 21.06
CA ARG A 247 -34.73 24.01 21.16
C ARG A 247 -34.23 25.24 21.90
N PRO A 248 -34.51 26.46 21.41
CA PRO A 248 -34.34 27.66 22.19
C PRO A 248 -35.13 27.53 23.50
N GLU A 249 -34.63 28.12 24.58
CA GLU A 249 -35.47 28.32 25.76
C GLU A 249 -36.62 29.27 25.40
N GLU A 250 -37.86 28.90 25.75
CA GLU A 250 -39.03 29.79 25.71
C GLU A 250 -38.91 30.92 26.76
#